data_AF-A0A1V6P467-F1
#
_entry.id   AF-A0A1V6P467-F1
#
_cell.length_a   1.000
_cell.length_b   1.000
_cell.length_c   1.000
_cell.angle_alpha   90.00
_cell.angle_beta   90.00
_cell.angle_gamma   90.00
#
_symmetry.space_group_name_H-M   'P 1'
#
loop_
_entity.id
_entity.type
_entity.pdbx_description
1 polymer ?
#
loop_
_entity_poly.entity_id
_entity_poly.type
_entity_poly.pdbx_seq_one_letter_code
_entity_poly.pdbx_strand_id
1 'polypeptide(L)'
;MPPSWTEVSPEQLIAPKQNTTTGSIQEIQAEAEPVLQPFSAPALVDGVLDDSQENDTHTQISKKILVILESYLLTKSVDAHNRWDLGATKFISVIRNFISKGQAVQMCLPAFPWKSANKVYKVLGTLPDKAEELSLKRLNGICEAIGDVYKPGA
;
A
#
# COMPACT_ATOMS: atom_id res chain seq x y z
N MET A 1 -0.47 48.65 43.46
CA MET A 1 -0.54 47.62 42.40
C MET A 1 0.69 46.71 42.53
N PRO A 2 0.54 45.38 42.34
CA PRO A 2 1.48 44.33 42.78
C PRO A 2 2.62 44.09 41.76
N PRO A 3 3.62 43.19 41.94
CA PRO A 3 3.62 42.03 42.85
C PRO A 3 4.88 41.73 43.66
N SER A 4 4.66 41.01 44.77
CA SER A 4 5.69 40.24 45.49
C SER A 4 5.51 38.75 45.14
N TRP A 5 6.48 38.17 44.45
CA TRP A 5 6.66 36.72 44.38
C TRP A 5 8.06 36.40 44.86
N THR A 6 8.10 35.77 46.03
CA THR A 6 9.31 35.35 46.71
C THR A 6 9.84 34.07 46.07
N GLU A 7 11.10 34.14 45.67
CA GLU A 7 11.95 33.06 45.18
C GLU A 7 12.42 32.20 46.35
N VAL A 8 12.21 30.88 46.30
CA VAL A 8 12.91 29.96 47.20
C VAL A 8 13.24 28.62 46.50
N SER A 9 14.53 28.39 46.36
CA SER A 9 15.26 27.10 46.29
C SER A 9 16.58 27.34 47.04
N PRO A 10 17.38 26.34 47.47
CA PRO A 10 17.44 24.96 46.97
C PRO A 10 17.65 23.86 48.07
N GLU A 11 17.71 22.58 47.62
CA GLU A 11 18.62 21.51 48.11
C GLU A 11 18.48 20.99 49.58
N GLN A 12 18.52 19.73 49.99
CA GLN A 12 18.90 18.36 49.55
C GLN A 12 18.14 17.38 50.51
N LEU A 13 17.97 16.07 50.35
CA LEU A 13 18.93 14.97 50.17
C LEU A 13 18.15 13.63 50.31
N ILE A 14 18.70 12.54 49.74
CA ILE A 14 18.49 11.10 50.08
C ILE A 14 17.64 10.26 49.09
N ALA A 15 18.35 9.59 48.17
CA ALA A 15 18.01 8.30 47.53
C ALA A 15 18.37 7.12 48.46
N PRO A 16 18.30 5.81 48.10
CA PRO A 16 17.52 5.08 47.07
C PRO A 16 16.66 3.96 47.70
N LYS A 17 15.64 3.42 46.99
CA LYS A 17 15.14 2.06 47.27
C LYS A 17 14.97 1.26 45.99
N GLN A 18 15.75 0.18 45.94
CA GLN A 18 15.65 -0.90 44.98
C GLN A 18 14.48 -1.81 45.36
N ASN A 19 13.75 -2.29 44.36
CA ASN A 19 13.07 -3.57 44.43
C ASN A 19 13.11 -4.25 43.06
N THR A 20 14.05 -5.18 42.98
CA THR A 20 14.12 -6.30 42.06
C THR A 20 12.90 -7.20 42.21
N THR A 21 12.18 -7.48 41.13
CA THR A 21 11.47 -8.75 40.97
C THR A 21 11.67 -9.24 39.54
N THR A 22 12.52 -10.26 39.47
CA THR A 22 12.73 -11.19 38.37
C THR A 22 11.41 -11.81 37.92
N GLY A 23 11.10 -11.68 36.63
CA GLY A 23 10.01 -12.36 35.96
C GLY A 23 10.40 -12.61 34.51
N SER A 24 11.05 -13.75 34.29
CA SER A 24 11.42 -14.30 32.99
C SER A 24 10.17 -14.41 32.10
N ILE A 25 10.08 -13.59 31.05
CA ILE A 25 9.19 -13.86 29.92
C ILE A 25 10.07 -14.28 28.76
N GLN A 26 9.85 -15.52 28.36
CA GLN A 26 10.56 -16.23 27.32
C GLN A 26 10.49 -15.49 26.00
N GLU A 27 11.67 -15.35 25.41
CA GLU A 27 11.95 -14.94 24.06
C GLU A 27 11.18 -15.85 23.09
N ILE A 28 10.11 -15.31 22.49
CA ILE A 28 9.43 -15.97 21.37
C ILE A 28 10.15 -15.47 20.12
N GLN A 29 11.03 -16.32 19.58
CA GLN A 29 11.52 -16.18 18.20
C GLN A 29 10.33 -16.23 17.24
N ALA A 30 9.97 -15.07 16.69
CA ALA A 30 9.18 -14.99 15.47
C ALA A 30 10.18 -14.96 14.30
N GLU A 31 10.56 -16.13 13.83
CA GLU A 31 11.27 -16.31 12.57
C GLU A 31 10.27 -16.03 11.43
N ALA A 32 10.22 -14.78 11.01
CA ALA A 32 9.56 -14.37 9.77
C ALA A 32 10.64 -13.75 8.87
N GLU A 33 11.39 -14.62 8.20
CA GLU A 33 12.22 -14.25 7.06
C GLU A 33 11.32 -13.61 5.99
N PRO A 34 11.50 -12.33 5.64
CA PRO A 34 10.86 -11.79 4.45
C PRO A 34 11.60 -12.38 3.26
N VAL A 35 11.01 -13.40 2.64
CA VAL A 35 11.48 -13.95 1.36
C VAL A 35 11.24 -12.89 0.28
N LEU A 36 12.14 -11.90 0.21
CA LEU A 36 12.32 -11.03 -0.93
C LEU A 36 12.91 -11.90 -2.04
N GLN A 37 12.05 -12.52 -2.84
CA GLN A 37 12.51 -13.04 -4.13
C GLN A 37 12.98 -11.85 -4.96
N PRO A 38 14.22 -11.88 -5.49
CA PRO A 38 14.68 -10.84 -6.39
C PRO A 38 13.76 -10.80 -7.62
N PHE A 39 13.49 -9.58 -8.10
CA PHE A 39 12.87 -9.31 -9.39
C PHE A 39 13.55 -10.14 -10.48
N SER A 40 12.91 -11.22 -10.91
CA SER A 40 13.36 -12.00 -12.06
C SER A 40 12.76 -11.38 -13.31
N ALA A 41 13.64 -10.89 -14.20
CA ALA A 41 13.24 -10.56 -15.56
C ALA A 41 12.60 -11.81 -16.20
N PRO A 42 11.47 -11.67 -16.93
CA PRO A 42 10.80 -12.81 -17.52
C PRO A 42 11.65 -13.41 -18.64
N ALA A 43 11.93 -14.71 -18.54
CA ALA A 43 12.62 -15.50 -19.55
C ALA A 43 11.72 -15.70 -20.78
N LEU A 44 12.35 -15.64 -21.96
CA LEU A 44 11.73 -15.91 -23.26
C LEU A 44 11.38 -17.40 -23.35
N VAL A 45 10.10 -17.69 -23.62
CA VAL A 45 9.63 -19.01 -24.05
C VAL A 45 9.12 -18.88 -25.47
N ASP A 46 9.82 -19.56 -26.39
CA ASP A 46 9.39 -19.75 -27.78
C ASP A 46 8.21 -20.72 -27.80
N GLY A 47 7.04 -20.19 -28.16
CA GLY A 47 5.83 -20.96 -28.41
C GLY A 47 5.06 -20.25 -29.51
N VAL A 48 5.29 -20.67 -30.76
CA VAL A 48 4.51 -20.22 -31.93
C VAL A 48 3.11 -20.82 -31.82
N LEU A 49 2.17 -20.04 -31.30
CA LEU A 49 0.74 -20.28 -31.39
C LEU A 49 0.08 -18.98 -31.87
N ASP A 50 -0.77 -19.12 -32.89
CA ASP A 50 -1.63 -18.13 -33.55
C ASP A 50 -1.70 -16.72 -32.90
N ASP A 51 -0.67 -15.93 -33.19
CA ASP A 51 -0.31 -14.66 -32.54
C ASP A 51 -1.41 -13.58 -32.67
N SER A 52 -2.29 -13.72 -33.67
CA SER A 52 -3.30 -12.71 -33.97
C SER A 52 -4.52 -12.79 -33.04
N GLN A 53 -4.96 -14.01 -32.70
CA GLN A 53 -6.14 -14.21 -31.85
C GLN A 53 -5.82 -14.04 -30.37
N GLU A 54 -4.65 -14.51 -29.93
CA GLU A 54 -4.17 -14.29 -28.56
C GLU A 54 -3.94 -12.80 -28.28
N ASN A 55 -3.38 -12.05 -29.24
CA ASN A 55 -3.15 -10.62 -29.08
C ASN A 55 -4.45 -9.81 -28.93
N ASP A 56 -5.54 -10.19 -29.61
CA ASP A 56 -6.85 -9.57 -29.40
C ASP A 56 -7.39 -9.90 -28.00
N THR A 57 -7.35 -11.17 -27.57
CA THR A 57 -7.82 -11.56 -26.22
C THR A 57 -7.06 -10.86 -25.10
N HIS A 58 -5.73 -10.76 -25.17
CA HIS A 58 -4.92 -10.04 -24.19
C HIS A 58 -5.28 -8.56 -24.13
N THR A 59 -5.58 -7.96 -25.28
CA THR A 59 -6.04 -6.57 -25.38
C THR A 59 -7.43 -6.40 -24.76
N GLN A 60 -8.35 -7.34 -24.98
CA GLN A 60 -9.68 -7.32 -24.37
C GLN A 60 -9.62 -7.44 -22.84
N ILE A 61 -8.79 -8.36 -22.31
CA ILE A 61 -8.59 -8.50 -20.87
C ILE A 61 -7.98 -7.22 -20.29
N SER A 62 -6.97 -6.65 -20.96
CA SER A 62 -6.34 -5.39 -20.54
C SER A 62 -7.35 -4.24 -20.43
N LYS A 63 -8.27 -4.13 -21.42
CA LYS A 63 -9.35 -3.13 -21.40
C LYS A 63 -10.32 -3.34 -20.24
N LYS A 64 -10.68 -4.59 -19.93
CA LYS A 64 -11.54 -4.90 -18.78
C LYS A 64 -10.88 -4.51 -17.45
N ILE A 65 -9.59 -4.82 -17.28
CA ILE A 65 -8.81 -4.40 -16.10
C ILE A 65 -8.76 -2.88 -16.01
N LEU A 66 -8.58 -2.18 -17.14
CA LEU A 66 -8.59 -0.73 -17.15
C LEU A 66 -9.94 -0.16 -16.65
N VAL A 67 -11.07 -0.70 -17.10
CA VAL A 67 -12.40 -0.29 -16.62
C VAL A 67 -12.57 -0.53 -15.11
N ILE A 68 -12.03 -1.63 -14.59
CA ILE A 68 -12.01 -1.87 -13.13
C ILE A 68 -11.24 -0.74 -12.44
N LEU A 69 -10.00 -0.45 -12.86
CA LEU A 69 -9.19 0.61 -12.26
C LEU A 69 -9.87 1.97 -12.31
N GLU A 70 -10.55 2.29 -13.42
CA GLU A 70 -11.31 3.54 -13.60
C GLU A 70 -12.36 3.74 -12.50
N SER A 71 -13.07 2.68 -12.12
CA SER A 71 -14.10 2.75 -11.07
C SER A 71 -13.56 3.08 -9.67
N TYR A 72 -12.24 2.88 -9.44
CA TYR A 72 -11.58 3.19 -8.18
C TYR A 72 -10.88 4.56 -8.17
N LEU A 73 -10.82 5.26 -9.32
CA LEU A 73 -10.17 6.56 -9.43
C LEU A 73 -10.88 7.63 -8.58
N LEU A 74 -10.08 8.50 -7.96
CA LEU A 74 -10.57 9.68 -7.27
C LEU A 74 -10.75 10.82 -8.28
N THR A 75 -11.98 11.09 -8.69
CA THR A 75 -12.36 12.17 -9.60
C THR A 75 -12.44 13.51 -8.87
N LYS A 76 -11.30 13.98 -8.34
CA LYS A 76 -11.22 15.24 -7.57
C LYS A 76 -11.00 16.49 -8.44
N SER A 77 -10.77 16.32 -9.75
CA SER A 77 -10.61 17.43 -10.70
C SER A 77 -11.62 17.35 -11.84
N VAL A 78 -12.08 18.50 -12.31
CA VAL A 78 -12.98 18.64 -13.46
C VAL A 78 -12.44 17.91 -14.71
N ASP A 79 -11.11 17.83 -14.86
CA ASP A 79 -10.45 17.19 -16.01
C ASP A 79 -9.99 15.74 -15.78
N ALA A 80 -10.42 15.08 -14.69
CA ALA A 80 -9.89 13.76 -14.33
C ALA A 80 -10.14 12.70 -15.42
N HIS A 81 -11.35 12.68 -16.00
CA HIS A 81 -11.72 11.76 -17.08
C HIS A 81 -10.94 12.05 -18.36
N ASN A 82 -10.81 13.33 -18.74
CA ASN A 82 -10.05 13.72 -19.94
C ASN A 82 -8.59 13.22 -19.91
N ARG A 83 -7.96 13.20 -18.72
CA ARG A 83 -6.58 12.69 -18.56
C ARG A 83 -6.51 11.16 -18.55
N TRP A 84 -7.57 10.50 -18.10
CA TRP A 84 -7.67 9.04 -18.13
C TRP A 84 -7.67 8.53 -19.56
N ASP A 85 -8.49 9.13 -20.43
CA ASP A 85 -8.57 8.77 -21.85
C ASP A 85 -7.24 8.93 -22.57
N LEU A 86 -6.50 10.00 -22.27
CA LEU A 86 -5.16 10.25 -22.82
C LEU A 86 -4.12 9.21 -22.36
N GLY A 87 -4.29 8.65 -21.17
CA GLY A 87 -3.40 7.65 -20.57
C GLY A 87 -3.76 6.20 -20.93
N ALA A 88 -5.00 5.95 -21.32
CA ALA A 88 -5.57 4.61 -21.49
C ALA A 88 -4.71 3.70 -22.38
N THR A 89 -4.25 4.19 -23.52
CA THR A 89 -3.40 3.42 -24.46
C THR A 89 -2.09 2.96 -23.82
N LYS A 90 -1.48 3.80 -22.97
CA LYS A 90 -0.24 3.44 -22.26
C LYS A 90 -0.53 2.38 -21.20
N PHE A 91 -1.60 2.54 -20.42
CA PHE A 91 -1.98 1.56 -19.40
C PHE A 91 -2.30 0.20 -20.02
N ILE A 92 -3.07 0.15 -21.11
CA ILE A 92 -3.36 -1.08 -21.84
C ILE A 92 -2.06 -1.76 -22.28
N SER A 93 -1.10 -1.00 -22.82
CA SER A 93 0.18 -1.56 -23.28
C SER A 93 0.99 -2.19 -22.14
N VAL A 94 1.01 -1.53 -20.96
CA VAL A 94 1.70 -2.04 -19.76
C VAL A 94 1.02 -3.28 -19.22
N ILE A 95 -0.30 -3.26 -19.06
CA ILE A 95 -1.08 -4.39 -18.54
C ILE A 95 -0.96 -5.60 -19.46
N ARG A 96 -1.06 -5.38 -20.78
CA ARG A 96 -0.93 -6.43 -21.80
C ARG A 96 0.39 -7.18 -21.69
N ASN A 97 1.49 -6.50 -21.33
CA ASN A 97 2.80 -7.14 -21.17
C ASN A 97 2.83 -8.15 -19.99
N PHE A 98 2.05 -7.95 -18.93
CA PHE A 98 1.89 -8.96 -17.87
C PHE A 98 0.99 -10.10 -18.33
N ILE A 99 -0.12 -9.76 -18.99
CA ILE A 99 -1.10 -10.75 -19.48
C ILE A 99 -0.48 -11.69 -20.51
N SER A 100 0.28 -11.17 -21.47
CA SER A 100 0.94 -11.99 -22.50
C SER A 100 1.97 -12.96 -21.93
N LYS A 101 2.44 -12.71 -20.70
CA LYS A 101 3.36 -13.58 -19.96
C LYS A 101 2.64 -14.51 -18.99
N GLY A 102 1.31 -14.42 -18.89
CA GLY A 102 0.52 -15.17 -17.90
C GLY A 102 0.84 -14.77 -16.45
N GLN A 103 1.35 -13.55 -16.22
CA GLN A 103 1.78 -13.07 -14.90
C GLN A 103 0.73 -12.19 -14.25
N ALA A 104 0.65 -12.23 -12.92
CA ALA A 104 -0.17 -11.31 -12.14
C ALA A 104 0.17 -9.84 -12.46
N VAL A 105 -0.86 -8.99 -12.51
CA VAL A 105 -0.70 -7.56 -12.83
C VAL A 105 -0.16 -6.80 -11.62
N GLN A 106 1.15 -6.59 -11.60
CA GLN A 106 1.79 -5.91 -10.48
C GLN A 106 1.52 -4.40 -10.48
N MET A 107 1.08 -3.89 -9.33
CA MET A 107 0.85 -2.46 -9.10
C MET A 107 1.65 -1.97 -7.90
N CYS A 108 2.24 -0.78 -8.01
CA CYS A 108 2.94 -0.13 -6.90
C CYS A 108 2.24 1.18 -6.53
N LEU A 109 1.98 1.36 -5.23
CA LEU A 109 1.36 2.57 -4.69
C LEU A 109 2.27 3.15 -3.61
N PRO A 110 2.92 4.31 -3.84
CA PRO A 110 3.59 5.03 -2.77
C PRO A 110 2.52 5.59 -1.80
N ALA A 111 2.31 4.93 -0.67
CA ALA A 111 1.30 5.28 0.32
C ALA A 111 1.71 4.91 1.75
N PHE A 112 0.92 5.39 2.72
CA PHE A 112 1.04 5.13 4.16
C PHE A 112 2.42 5.39 4.76
N PRO A 113 3.04 6.57 4.53
CA PRO A 113 4.36 6.84 5.09
C PRO A 113 4.31 6.93 6.63
N TRP A 114 3.32 7.67 7.16
CA TRP A 114 3.11 7.91 8.59
C TRP A 114 1.84 8.76 8.81
N LYS A 115 1.30 8.71 10.03
CA LYS A 115 0.22 9.61 10.48
C LYS A 115 0.73 11.06 10.57
N SER A 116 -0.19 12.03 10.50
CA SER A 116 0.16 13.44 10.68
C SER A 116 0.67 13.71 12.11
N ALA A 117 1.66 14.60 12.25
CA ALA A 117 2.12 15.04 13.57
C ALA A 117 1.05 15.86 14.34
N ASN A 118 0.03 16.39 13.67
CA ASN A 118 -1.08 17.10 14.32
C ASN A 118 -2.11 16.12 14.89
N LYS A 119 -1.89 15.73 16.15
CA LYS A 119 -2.74 14.79 16.90
C LYS A 119 -4.03 15.40 17.43
N VAL A 120 -4.20 16.72 17.37
CA VAL A 120 -5.37 17.40 17.96
C VAL A 120 -6.49 17.52 16.94
N TYR A 121 -6.17 17.80 15.68
CA TYR A 121 -7.18 18.14 14.67
C TYR A 121 -7.20 17.22 13.45
N LYS A 122 -6.21 16.34 13.26
CA LYS A 122 -6.07 15.58 12.00
C LYS A 122 -6.00 14.07 12.16
N VAL A 123 -5.50 13.56 13.29
CA VAL A 123 -5.34 12.12 13.52
C VAL A 123 -5.70 11.76 14.95
N LEU A 124 -6.14 10.52 15.17
CA LEU A 124 -6.51 10.00 16.48
C LEU A 124 -5.29 9.54 17.31
N GLY A 125 -4.12 9.42 16.69
CA GLY A 125 -2.90 8.94 17.32
C GLY A 125 -1.79 8.68 16.31
N THR A 126 -0.75 8.00 16.75
CA THR A 126 0.39 7.58 15.91
C THR A 126 0.20 6.22 15.28
N LEU A 127 -0.68 5.39 15.85
CA LEU A 127 -1.00 4.08 15.32
C LEU A 127 -1.96 4.18 14.14
N PRO A 128 -1.95 3.20 13.22
CA PRO A 128 -3.01 3.07 12.21
C PRO A 128 -4.37 2.99 12.89
N ASP A 129 -5.34 3.68 12.30
CA ASP A 129 -6.74 3.68 12.71
C ASP A 129 -7.63 3.09 11.60
N LYS A 130 -8.95 3.23 11.77
CA LYS A 130 -9.93 2.64 10.85
C LYS A 130 -9.80 3.16 9.42
N ALA A 131 -9.25 4.37 9.22
CA ALA A 131 -9.04 4.91 7.89
C ALA A 131 -8.01 4.09 7.11
N GLU A 132 -6.90 3.68 7.75
CA GLU A 132 -5.90 2.81 7.13
C GLU A 132 -6.47 1.42 6.81
N GLU A 133 -7.23 0.82 7.74
CA GLU A 133 -7.88 -0.48 7.50
C GLU A 133 -8.84 -0.43 6.30
N LEU A 134 -9.70 0.58 6.22
CA LEU A 134 -10.65 0.73 5.13
C LEU A 134 -9.94 1.00 3.80
N SER A 135 -8.84 1.75 3.82
CA SER A 135 -8.05 2.05 2.64
C SER A 135 -7.39 0.78 2.09
N LEU A 136 -6.79 -0.05 2.95
CA LEU A 136 -6.21 -1.34 2.56
C LEU A 136 -7.27 -2.32 2.06
N LYS A 137 -8.44 -2.38 2.72
CA LYS A 137 -9.57 -3.19 2.24
C LYS A 137 -10.02 -2.76 0.84
N ARG A 138 -10.08 -1.44 0.58
CA ARG A 138 -10.42 -0.92 -0.74
C ARG A 138 -9.38 -1.29 -1.80
N LEU A 139 -8.09 -1.24 -1.46
CA LEU A 139 -7.01 -1.68 -2.36
C LEU A 139 -7.10 -3.18 -2.66
N ASN A 140 -7.36 -4.01 -1.65
CA ASN A 140 -7.58 -5.45 -1.85
C ASN A 140 -8.77 -5.73 -2.78
N GLY A 141 -9.86 -4.96 -2.66
CA GLY A 141 -11.01 -5.07 -3.55
C GLY A 141 -10.70 -4.82 -5.03
N ILE A 142 -9.66 -4.02 -5.33
CA ILE A 142 -9.17 -3.84 -6.71
C ILE A 142 -8.55 -5.15 -7.20
N CYS A 143 -7.68 -5.78 -6.40
CA CYS A 143 -7.02 -7.04 -6.75
C CYS A 143 -8.05 -8.17 -6.92
N GLU A 144 -9.04 -8.27 -6.03
CA GLU A 144 -10.13 -9.24 -6.12
C GLU A 144 -10.93 -9.06 -7.42
N ALA A 145 -11.34 -7.83 -7.74
CA ALA A 145 -12.07 -7.53 -8.97
C ALA A 145 -11.27 -7.87 -10.24
N ILE A 146 -9.94 -7.69 -10.21
CA ILE A 146 -9.06 -8.11 -11.31
C ILE A 146 -9.01 -9.65 -11.39
N GLY A 147 -8.93 -10.34 -10.26
CA GLY A 147 -8.93 -11.80 -10.17
C GLY A 147 -10.17 -12.46 -10.80
N ASP A 148 -11.32 -11.80 -10.71
CA ASP A 148 -12.58 -12.27 -11.34
C ASP A 148 -12.51 -12.28 -12.88
N VAL A 149 -11.70 -11.40 -13.47
CA VAL A 149 -11.57 -11.24 -14.93
C VAL A 149 -10.30 -11.92 -15.47
N TYR A 150 -9.26 -12.01 -14.66
CA TYR A 150 -7.94 -12.52 -15.04
C TYR A 150 -7.40 -13.46 -13.95
N LYS A 151 -7.31 -14.75 -14.28
CA LYS A 151 -7.03 -15.84 -13.32
C LYS A 151 -5.72 -15.68 -12.53
N PRO A 152 -4.60 -15.22 -13.11
CA PRO A 152 -3.39 -14.94 -12.33
C PRO A 152 -3.52 -13.78 -11.33
N GLY A 153 -4.55 -12.94 -11.47
CA GLY A 153 -4.86 -11.85 -10.55
C GLY A 153 -3.92 -10.65 -10.68
N ALA A 154 -3.76 -9.93 -9.58
CA ALA A 154 -2.97 -8.71 -9.44
C ALA A 154 -2.20 -8.70 -8.11
#